data_AF-A0AAW5WPW8-F1
#
_entry.id   AF-A0AAW5WPW8-F1
#
_cell.length_a   1.000
_cell.length_b   1.000
_cell.length_c   1.000
_cell.angle_alpha   90.00
_cell.angle_beta   90.00
_cell.angle_gamma   90.00
#
_symmetry.space_group_name_H-M   'P 1'
#
loop_
_entity.id
_entity.type
_entity.pdbx_description
1 polymer ?
#
loop_
_entity_poly.entity_id
_entity_poly.type
_entity_poly.pdbx_seq_one_letter_code
_entity_poly.pdbx_strand_id
1 'polypeptide(L)'
;MQLLIELQKIDQFILPVNYNYLLQSMIYSLLKNKEDLSAQLHERGYPLEDKYFKLFTFSLLQGQYKMQGKRIEFLDKVRFEIRTIDQSILFTIAEFLSNLDELRIG
;
A
#
# COMPACT_ATOMS: atom_id res chain seq x y z
N MET A 1 -14.73 0.76 4.26
CA MET A 1 -14.65 -0.21 3.14
C MET A 1 -13.30 -0.90 3.14
N GLN A 2 -13.16 -1.99 2.39
CA GLN A 2 -11.91 -2.75 2.25
C GLN A 2 -11.58 -2.97 0.77
N LEU A 3 -10.29 -2.93 0.44
CA LEU A 3 -9.75 -3.37 -0.84
C LEU A 3 -8.74 -4.49 -0.55
N LEU A 4 -9.01 -5.69 -1.08
CA LEU A 4 -8.09 -6.82 -1.03
C LEU A 4 -7.24 -6.82 -2.30
N ILE A 5 -5.92 -6.82 -2.14
CA ILE A 5 -4.96 -6.79 -3.23
C ILE A 5 -4.22 -8.13 -3.23
N GLU A 6 -4.23 -8.83 -4.36
CA GLU A 6 -3.43 -10.04 -4.61
C GLU A 6 -2.42 -9.73 -5.72
N LEU A 7 -1.14 -9.86 -5.39
CA LEU A 7 -0.03 -9.62 -6.31
C LEU A 7 0.58 -10.96 -6.70
N GLN A 8 0.76 -11.16 -8.00
CA GLN A 8 1.57 -12.26 -8.51
C GLN A 8 3.04 -11.82 -8.51
N LYS A 9 3.89 -12.66 -7.91
CA LYS A 9 5.34 -12.44 -7.90
C LYS A 9 5.91 -12.73 -9.28
N ILE A 10 6.60 -11.75 -9.87
CA ILE A 10 7.29 -11.88 -11.17
C ILE A 10 8.76 -12.29 -10.97
N ASP A 11 9.42 -11.74 -9.94
CA ASP A 11 10.82 -11.98 -9.58
C ASP A 11 11.01 -12.25 -8.08
N GLN A 12 12.23 -12.56 -7.61
CA GLN A 12 12.53 -12.71 -6.18
C GLN A 12 11.97 -11.55 -5.34
N PHE A 13 11.03 -11.86 -4.44
CA PHE A 13 10.38 -10.88 -3.58
C PHE A 13 10.81 -11.11 -2.14
N ILE A 14 11.86 -10.39 -1.75
CA ILE A 14 12.52 -10.50 -0.46
C ILE A 14 12.41 -9.16 0.26
N LEU A 15 11.88 -9.18 1.47
CA LEU A 15 11.68 -8.01 2.30
C LEU A 15 12.33 -8.18 3.67
N PRO A 16 12.79 -7.09 4.32
CA PRO A 16 13.19 -7.17 5.72
C PRO A 16 11.94 -7.43 6.58
N VAL A 17 12.08 -8.09 7.73
CA VAL A 17 10.94 -8.41 8.62
C VAL A 17 10.14 -7.16 9.03
N ASN A 18 10.77 -5.99 9.09
CA ASN A 18 10.17 -4.70 9.37
C ASN A 18 9.70 -3.94 8.11
N TYR A 19 9.13 -4.63 7.12
CA TYR A 19 8.73 -4.05 5.83
C TYR A 19 7.53 -3.09 5.87
N ASN A 20 6.89 -2.90 7.04
CA ASN A 20 5.70 -2.05 7.16
C ASN A 20 5.94 -0.62 6.65
N TYR A 21 7.13 -0.07 6.85
CA TYR A 21 7.49 1.25 6.32
C TYR A 21 7.54 1.27 4.78
N LEU A 22 8.05 0.19 4.16
CA LEU A 22 8.13 0.05 2.70
C LEU A 22 6.72 -0.06 2.10
N LEU A 23 5.88 -0.92 2.70
CA LEU A 23 4.48 -1.11 2.29
C LEU A 23 3.69 0.20 2.41
N GLN A 24 3.86 0.91 3.52
CA GLN A 24 3.25 2.22 3.73
C GLN A 24 3.72 3.26 2.71
N SER A 25 5.02 3.33 2.45
CA SER A 25 5.59 4.30 1.50
C SER A 25 5.10 4.05 0.08
N MET A 26 4.97 2.78 -0.31
CA MET A 26 4.34 2.40 -1.57
C MET A 26 2.88 2.87 -1.63
N ILE A 27 2.07 2.63 -0.60
CA ILE A 27 0.66 3.08 -0.58
C ILE A 27 0.57 4.61 -0.72
N TYR A 28 1.43 5.36 -0.01
CA TYR A 28 1.46 6.82 -0.16
C TYR A 28 1.90 7.28 -1.56
N SER A 29 2.82 6.56 -2.20
CA SER A 29 3.22 6.84 -3.59
C SER A 29 2.05 6.70 -4.56
N LEU A 30 1.23 5.65 -4.39
CA LEU A 30 0.01 5.46 -5.19
C LEU A 30 -0.97 6.63 -5.03
N LEU A 31 -1.07 7.20 -3.83
CA LEU A 31 -1.97 8.32 -3.53
C LEU A 31 -1.43 9.68 -3.98
N LYS A 32 -0.10 9.84 -4.07
CA LYS A 32 0.54 11.11 -4.48
C LYS A 32 0.31 11.45 -5.95
N ASN A 33 0.05 10.45 -6.80
CA ASN A 33 -0.10 10.64 -8.25
C ASN A 33 -1.42 11.31 -8.69
N LYS A 34 -2.30 11.69 -7.75
CA LYS A 34 -3.42 12.61 -8.00
C LYS A 34 -3.13 13.97 -7.35
N GLU A 35 -2.85 14.98 -8.17
CA GLU A 35 -2.87 16.39 -7.74
C GLU A 35 -4.20 16.73 -7.02
N ASP A 36 -5.31 16.15 -7.49
CA ASP A 36 -6.64 16.28 -6.89
C ASP A 36 -6.80 15.64 -5.51
N LEU A 37 -6.08 14.56 -5.19
CA LEU A 37 -6.23 13.91 -3.89
C LEU A 37 -5.54 14.74 -2.81
N SER A 38 -4.40 15.36 -3.13
CA SER A 38 -3.77 16.36 -2.24
C SER A 38 -4.73 17.52 -1.98
N ALA A 39 -5.37 18.07 -3.03
CA ALA A 39 -6.33 19.16 -2.90
C ALA A 39 -7.60 18.76 -2.13
N GLN A 40 -8.16 17.57 -2.37
CA GLN A 40 -9.35 17.08 -1.68
C GLN A 40 -9.08 16.71 -0.21
N LEU A 41 -7.87 16.23 0.11
CA LEU A 41 -7.40 16.06 1.49
C LEU A 41 -7.22 17.43 2.19
N HIS A 42 -6.86 18.48 1.45
CA HIS A 42 -6.80 19.86 1.96
C HIS A 42 -8.19 20.47 2.18
N GLU A 43 -9.18 20.22 1.30
CA GLU A 43 -10.52 20.82 1.38
C GLU A 43 -11.48 20.13 2.38
N ARG A 44 -11.30 18.84 2.70
CA ARG A 44 -12.20 18.11 3.62
C ARG A 44 -11.71 17.94 5.07
N GLY A 45 -10.51 18.42 5.42
CA GLY A 45 -9.85 18.17 6.72
C GLY A 45 -9.21 16.77 6.78
N TYR A 46 -8.01 16.54 7.35
CA TYR A 46 -7.47 17.05 8.62
C TYR A 46 -6.02 17.56 8.52
N PRO A 47 -5.78 18.87 8.41
CA PRO A 47 -4.52 19.46 8.79
C PRO A 47 -4.46 19.59 10.32
N LEU A 48 -3.63 18.75 10.95
CA LEU A 48 -3.01 19.06 12.23
C LEU A 48 -1.50 19.07 11.95
N GLU A 49 -0.95 20.28 11.81
CA GLU A 49 0.48 20.63 11.84
C GLU A 49 1.46 19.53 11.36
N ASP A 50 2.00 19.69 10.14
CA ASP A 50 3.10 18.91 9.53
C ASP A 50 2.92 17.38 9.46
N LYS A 51 1.77 16.83 9.86
CA LYS A 51 1.49 15.38 9.87
C LYS A 51 0.18 15.06 9.16
N TYR A 52 0.29 14.44 7.99
CA TYR A 52 -0.83 13.84 7.28
C TYR A 52 -1.35 12.63 8.06
N PHE A 53 -2.53 12.77 8.70
CA PHE A 53 -3.21 11.64 9.33
C PHE A 53 -3.60 10.60 8.28
N LYS A 54 -3.38 9.32 8.59
CA LYS A 54 -3.83 8.21 7.75
C LYS A 54 -5.29 7.94 8.01
N LEU A 55 -6.15 8.25 7.04
CA LEU A 55 -7.54 7.78 7.05
C LEU A 55 -7.67 6.31 6.63
N PHE A 56 -6.55 5.59 6.51
CA PHE A 56 -6.50 4.18 6.16
C PHE A 56 -5.63 3.36 7.10
N THR A 57 -5.92 2.07 7.17
CA THR A 57 -5.08 1.02 7.76
C THR A 57 -4.82 -0.06 6.72
N PHE A 58 -3.80 -0.89 6.94
CA PHE A 58 -3.45 -1.98 6.05
C PHE A 58 -2.97 -3.21 6.84
N SER A 59 -3.16 -4.40 6.27
CA SER A 59 -2.67 -5.63 6.89
C SER A 59 -1.18 -5.85 6.63
N LEU A 60 -0.61 -6.81 7.37
CA LEU A 60 0.65 -7.43 6.97
C LEU A 60 0.51 -8.14 5.62
N LEU A 61 1.63 -8.38 4.96
CA LEU A 61 1.70 -9.20 3.75
C LEU A 61 1.47 -10.68 4.12
N GLN A 62 0.59 -11.33 3.39
CA GLN A 62 0.20 -12.72 3.56
C GLN A 62 0.60 -13.52 2.32
N GLY A 63 1.16 -14.70 2.49
CA GLY A 63 1.56 -15.57 1.39
C GLY A 63 2.42 -16.70 1.91
N GLN A 64 2.78 -17.65 1.04
CA GLN A 64 3.81 -18.63 1.39
C GLN A 64 5.16 -17.92 1.44
N TYR A 65 5.90 -18.08 2.54
CA TYR A 65 7.20 -17.45 2.70
C TYR A 65 8.22 -18.35 3.40
N LYS A 66 9.50 -18.02 3.22
CA LYS A 66 10.62 -18.54 4.00
C LYS A 66 11.29 -17.40 4.75
N MET A 67 11.79 -17.71 5.95
CA MET A 67 12.56 -16.78 6.77
C MET A 67 14.04 -17.10 6.61
N GLN A 68 14.86 -16.09 6.35
CA GLN A 68 16.32 -16.18 6.37
C GLN A 68 16.88 -15.02 7.20
N GLY A 69 17.14 -15.29 8.49
CA GLY A 69 17.54 -14.26 9.44
C GLY A 69 16.47 -13.16 9.59
N LYS A 70 16.82 -11.92 9.25
CA LYS A 70 15.91 -10.75 9.30
C LYS A 70 15.21 -10.47 7.96
N ARG A 71 15.15 -11.45 7.06
CA ARG A 71 14.51 -11.34 5.75
C ARG A 71 13.41 -12.38 5.58
N ILE A 72 12.36 -11.96 4.89
CA ILE A 72 11.21 -12.77 4.48
C ILE A 72 11.27 -12.88 2.97
N GLU A 73 11.32 -14.10 2.45
CA GLU A 73 11.22 -14.39 1.03
C GLU A 73 9.84 -14.94 0.73
N PHE A 74 9.01 -14.21 0.00
CA PHE A 74 7.72 -14.70 -0.46
C PHE A 74 7.93 -15.63 -1.67
N LEU A 75 7.32 -16.81 -1.62
CA LEU A 75 7.53 -17.90 -2.58
C LEU A 75 6.53 -17.88 -3.73
N ASP A 76 5.35 -17.32 -3.48
CA ASP A 76 4.22 -17.32 -4.40
C ASP A 76 3.48 -15.97 -4.27
N LYS A 77 2.21 -15.94 -4.64
CA LYS A 77 1.29 -14.81 -4.48
C LYS A 77 1.35 -14.20 -3.08
N VAL A 78 1.28 -12.87 -3.07
CA VAL A 78 1.23 -12.08 -1.85
C VAL A 78 -0.06 -11.29 -1.81
N ARG A 79 -0.72 -11.32 -0.64
CA ARG A 79 -1.96 -10.60 -0.39
C ARG A 79 -1.81 -9.61 0.75
N PHE A 80 -2.52 -8.50 0.64
CA PHE A 80 -2.76 -7.59 1.76
C PHE A 80 -4.07 -6.85 1.53
N GLU A 81 -4.62 -6.30 2.61
CA GLU A 81 -5.82 -5.47 2.56
C GLU A 81 -5.49 -4.03 2.95
N ILE A 82 -6.25 -3.10 2.35
CA ILE A 82 -6.31 -1.70 2.76
C ILE A 82 -7.74 -1.41 3.18
N ARG A 83 -7.92 -0.78 4.35
CA ARG A 83 -9.23 -0.38 4.88
C ARG A 83 -9.24 1.10 5.17
N THR A 84 -10.34 1.77 4.86
CA THR A 84 -10.53 3.21 5.05
C THR A 84 -12.01 3.53 5.17
N ILE A 85 -12.33 4.63 5.84
CA ILE A 85 -13.67 5.21 5.85
C ILE A 85 -13.94 6.05 4.60
N ASP A 86 -12.89 6.57 3.97
CA ASP A 86 -12.98 7.37 2.75
C ASP A 86 -12.81 6.46 1.51
N GLN A 87 -13.89 6.31 0.76
CA GLN A 87 -13.92 5.46 -0.43
C GLN A 87 -13.02 5.98 -1.56
N SER A 88 -12.78 7.29 -1.63
CA SER A 88 -11.96 7.91 -2.67
C SER A 88 -10.51 7.38 -2.67
N ILE A 89 -9.99 7.06 -1.49
CA ILE A 89 -8.68 6.44 -1.30
C ILE A 89 -8.63 5.06 -1.98
N LEU A 90 -9.64 4.21 -1.78
CA LEU A 90 -9.67 2.87 -2.39
C LEU A 90 -9.82 2.95 -3.90
N PHE A 91 -10.69 3.84 -4.40
CA PHE A 91 -10.86 4.01 -5.84
C PHE A 91 -9.57 4.51 -6.51
N THR A 92 -8.87 5.46 -5.89
CA THR A 92 -7.59 5.96 -6.41
C THR A 92 -6.54 4.85 -6.47
N ILE A 93 -6.43 4.05 -5.40
CA ILE A 93 -5.48 2.93 -5.36
C ILE A 93 -5.84 1.88 -6.42
N ALA A 94 -7.12 1.50 -6.53
CA ALA A 94 -7.58 0.53 -7.51
C ALA A 94 -7.33 1.00 -8.95
N GLU A 95 -7.68 2.25 -9.26
CA GLU A 95 -7.43 2.87 -10.56
C GLU A 95 -5.93 2.85 -10.91
N PHE A 96 -5.06 3.24 -9.98
CA PHE A 96 -3.63 3.24 -10.23
C PHE A 96 -3.07 1.83 -10.43
N LEU A 97 -3.44 0.88 -9.57
CA LEU A 97 -2.99 -0.51 -9.67
C LEU A 97 -3.47 -1.20 -10.95
N SER A 98 -4.67 -0.87 -11.45
CA SER A 98 -5.17 -1.40 -12.73
C SER A 98 -4.42 -0.89 -13.96
N ASN A 99 -3.68 0.22 -13.84
CA ASN A 99 -2.88 0.80 -14.92
C ASN A 99 -1.38 0.47 -14.78
N LEU A 100 -0.98 -0.28 -13.76
CA LEU A 100 0.39 -0.72 -13.56
C LEU A 100 0.57 -2.16 -14.02
N ASP A 101 1.61 -2.41 -14.82
CA ASP A 101 2.06 -3.77 -15.11
C ASP A 101 2.80 -4.38 -13.91
N GLU A 102 3.52 -3.56 -13.15
CA GLU A 102 4.36 -3.98 -12.03
C GLU A 102 4.24 -3.03 -10.83
N LEU A 103 4.25 -3.60 -9.62
CA LEU A 103 4.27 -2.86 -8.36
C LEU A 103 5.55 -3.13 -7.59
N ARG A 104 6.28 -2.07 -7.23
CA ARG A 104 7.50 -2.16 -6.43
C ARG A 104 7.22 -1.84 -4.95
N ILE A 105 7.71 -2.72 -4.08
CA ILE A 105 7.67 -2.55 -2.62
C ILE A 105 9.10 -2.65 -2.10
N GLY A 106 9.69 -1.51 -1.76
CA GLY A 106 11.10 -1.41 -1.39
C GLY A 106 12.01 -1.02 -2.53
#